data_AF-A0A031LKV8-F1
#
_entry.id   AF-A0A031LKV8-F1
#
_cell.length_a   1.000
_cell.length_b   1.000
_cell.length_c   1.000
_cell.angle_alpha   90.00
_cell.angle_beta   90.00
_cell.angle_gamma   90.00
#
_symmetry.space_group_name_H-M   'P 1'
#
loop_
_entity.id
_entity.type
_entity.pdbx_description
1 polymer ?
#
loop_
_entity_poly.entity_id
_entity_poly.type
_entity_poly.pdbx_seq_one_letter_code
_entity_poly.pdbx_strand_id
1 'polypeptide(L)'
;MLFTLGIVMAQNSDFEGISKLWFGMLFLMLAPILEIVGFVVFSLYNPYYSSSFGGISGPSFLSVIIGGLSLLTFILFIPSGVIELPVSETPAEATFLGLIAAAVALGIFGLLKIYSGFSSLKSTDKDVGTKNFGIYTYLFSFIMIIIGGPLLINTSTEVGGVMVLIVGNIFGIIATVFLGIIFYKLGETYNETIIKMGSILFVIPNSNVIGNIIIFMGLNQMKKKLAPPVTYQSFYPPAYQQPYQQPQPSYQPLPQQALPQQTPQSPQIYQTEQGVIGSNGYAKVTLNSSVPANIVSARIDGTNITAINVKPPILQTGKNDVIINFGNVSSLTPGEQYKVILTVNARGNMIDVTTYVNYPS
;
A
#
# COMPACT_ATOMS: atom_id res chain seq x y z
N MET A 1 24.23 -23.88 5.67
CA MET A 1 24.22 -22.51 6.24
C MET A 1 24.28 -21.42 5.16
N LEU A 2 25.25 -21.44 4.23
CA LEU A 2 25.35 -20.45 3.14
C LEU A 2 24.09 -20.37 2.25
N PHE A 3 23.47 -21.51 1.93
CA PHE A 3 22.25 -21.57 1.12
C PHE A 3 21.05 -20.91 1.81
N THR A 4 20.93 -21.08 3.13
CA THR A 4 19.85 -20.50 3.94
C THR A 4 20.00 -18.99 4.08
N LEU A 5 21.25 -18.49 4.19
CA LEU A 5 21.53 -17.05 4.27
C LEU A 5 21.15 -16.34 2.95
N GLY A 6 21.39 -16.98 1.80
CA GLY A 6 21.00 -16.45 0.49
C GLY A 6 19.49 -16.27 0.33
N ILE A 7 18.69 -17.23 0.80
CA ILE A 7 17.22 -17.19 0.72
C ILE A 7 16.65 -16.03 1.56
N VAL A 8 17.18 -15.82 2.77
CA VAL A 8 16.70 -14.73 3.66
C VAL A 8 17.05 -13.35 3.10
N MET A 9 18.24 -13.20 2.50
CA MET A 9 18.64 -11.94 1.87
C MET A 9 17.82 -11.61 0.60
N ALA A 10 17.48 -12.63 -0.20
CA ALA A 10 16.63 -12.46 -1.38
C ALA A 10 15.19 -12.05 -1.01
N GLN A 11 14.60 -12.66 0.03
CA GLN A 11 13.25 -12.29 0.48
C GLN A 11 13.15 -10.84 0.97
N ASN A 12 14.20 -10.34 1.63
CA ASN A 12 14.21 -8.97 2.14
C ASN A 12 14.30 -7.92 1.01
N SER A 13 15.10 -8.20 -0.02
CA SER A 13 15.23 -7.30 -1.18
C SER A 13 13.97 -7.27 -2.05
N ASP A 14 13.27 -8.39 -2.20
CA ASP A 14 11.95 -8.44 -2.86
C ASP A 14 10.92 -7.58 -2.13
N PHE A 15 10.79 -7.75 -0.80
CA PHE A 15 9.88 -6.96 0.01
C PHE A 15 10.19 -5.46 -0.07
N GLU A 16 11.46 -5.09 0.04
CA GLU A 16 11.91 -3.70 -0.08
C GLU A 16 11.57 -3.12 -1.46
N GLY A 17 11.86 -3.87 -2.54
CA GLY A 17 11.57 -3.48 -3.90
C GLY A 17 10.08 -3.24 -4.11
N ILE A 18 9.22 -4.19 -3.73
CA ILE A 18 7.76 -4.05 -3.83
C ILE A 18 7.24 -2.90 -2.98
N SER A 19 7.78 -2.69 -1.77
CA SER A 19 7.38 -1.57 -0.92
C SER A 19 7.68 -0.22 -1.58
N LYS A 20 8.86 -0.07 -2.20
CA LYS A 20 9.23 1.14 -2.94
C LYS A 20 8.35 1.37 -4.17
N LEU A 21 8.05 0.31 -4.93
CA LEU A 21 7.11 0.38 -6.06
C LEU A 21 5.72 0.86 -5.60
N TRP A 22 5.23 0.31 -4.49
CA TRP A 22 3.93 0.69 -3.92
C TRP A 22 3.89 2.17 -3.53
N PHE A 23 4.91 2.66 -2.83
CA PHE A 23 5.02 4.08 -2.50
C PHE A 23 5.13 4.95 -3.76
N GLY A 24 5.92 4.54 -4.74
CA GLY A 24 6.05 5.30 -5.98
C GLY A 24 4.73 5.42 -6.76
N MET A 25 3.96 4.33 -6.82
CA MET A 25 2.61 4.35 -7.40
C MET A 25 1.63 5.23 -6.64
N LEU A 26 1.72 5.30 -5.29
CA LEU A 26 0.91 6.22 -4.50
C LEU A 26 1.13 7.67 -4.94
N PHE A 27 2.39 8.08 -5.10
CA PHE A 27 2.71 9.44 -5.53
C PHE A 27 2.28 9.71 -6.98
N LEU A 28 2.45 8.73 -7.88
CA LEU A 28 1.94 8.83 -9.25
C LEU A 28 0.41 8.95 -9.32
N MET A 29 -0.33 8.38 -8.35
CA MET A 29 -1.79 8.58 -8.26
C MET A 29 -2.16 9.96 -7.70
N LEU A 30 -1.40 10.48 -6.74
CA LEU A 30 -1.69 11.77 -6.10
C LEU A 30 -1.39 12.95 -7.03
N ALA A 31 -0.36 12.85 -7.88
CA ALA A 31 0.01 13.91 -8.83
C ALA A 31 -1.17 14.37 -9.73
N PRO A 32 -1.85 13.51 -10.50
CA PRO A 32 -2.96 13.94 -11.35
C PRO A 32 -4.17 14.45 -10.56
N ILE A 33 -4.39 13.95 -9.33
CA ILE A 33 -5.44 14.50 -8.46
C ILE A 33 -5.13 15.95 -8.11
N LEU A 34 -3.87 16.25 -7.77
CA LEU A 34 -3.45 17.60 -7.42
C LEU A 34 -3.51 18.54 -8.63
N GLU A 35 -3.18 18.05 -9.84
CA GLU A 35 -3.40 18.79 -11.09
C GLU A 35 -4.87 19.12 -11.30
N ILE A 36 -5.77 18.14 -11.17
CA ILE A 36 -7.22 18.35 -11.29
C ILE A 36 -7.70 19.40 -10.28
N VAL A 37 -7.26 19.32 -9.02
CA VAL A 37 -7.60 20.31 -7.99
C VAL A 37 -7.08 21.69 -8.38
N GLY A 38 -5.86 21.79 -8.89
CA GLY A 38 -5.30 23.03 -9.43
C GLY A 38 -6.19 23.64 -10.50
N PHE A 39 -6.60 22.84 -11.49
CA PHE A 39 -7.49 23.29 -12.56
C PHE A 39 -8.87 23.73 -12.06
N VAL A 40 -9.46 23.00 -11.12
CA VAL A 40 -10.73 23.37 -10.50
C VAL A 40 -10.60 24.73 -9.80
N VAL A 41 -9.57 24.91 -8.98
CA VAL A 41 -9.31 26.17 -8.28
C VAL A 41 -9.15 27.30 -9.29
N PHE A 42 -8.26 27.14 -10.28
CA PHE A 42 -8.04 28.15 -11.31
C PHE A 42 -9.32 28.54 -12.05
N SER A 43 -10.14 27.55 -12.44
CA SER A 43 -11.40 27.77 -13.17
C SER A 43 -12.45 28.51 -12.34
N LEU A 44 -12.50 28.26 -11.02
CA LEU A 44 -13.44 28.94 -10.12
C LEU A 44 -13.09 30.41 -9.90
N TYR A 45 -11.80 30.75 -9.94
CA TYR A 45 -11.33 32.12 -9.72
C TYR A 45 -11.21 32.95 -11.00
N ASN A 46 -11.13 32.31 -12.17
CA ASN A 46 -10.96 32.99 -13.45
C ASN A 46 -12.14 32.71 -14.41
N PRO A 47 -13.29 33.38 -14.24
CA PRO A 47 -14.52 33.08 -14.98
C PRO A 47 -14.38 33.32 -16.49
N TYR A 48 -13.42 34.12 -16.95
CA TYR A 48 -13.12 34.31 -18.38
C TYR A 48 -12.75 32.98 -19.06
N TYR A 49 -12.06 32.08 -18.35
CA TYR A 49 -11.72 30.75 -18.88
C TYR A 49 -12.93 29.83 -19.05
N SER A 50 -14.03 30.04 -18.30
CA SER A 50 -15.25 29.24 -18.48
C SER A 50 -15.95 29.49 -19.83
N SER A 51 -15.69 30.64 -20.46
CA SER A 51 -16.35 31.04 -21.71
C SER A 51 -15.65 30.55 -22.99
N SER A 52 -14.35 30.23 -22.92
CA SER A 52 -13.57 29.71 -24.05
C SER A 52 -13.79 28.22 -24.32
N PHE A 53 -14.49 27.49 -23.43
CA PHE A 53 -15.01 26.14 -23.68
C PHE A 53 -16.28 26.14 -24.57
N GLY A 54 -16.33 27.08 -25.51
CA GLY A 54 -17.44 27.34 -26.42
C GLY A 54 -17.73 26.15 -27.35
N GLY A 55 -18.58 25.25 -26.86
CA GLY A 55 -19.02 24.03 -27.54
C GLY A 55 -19.79 23.11 -26.60
N ILE A 56 -19.56 23.24 -25.29
CA ILE A 56 -20.34 22.56 -24.25
C ILE A 56 -20.93 23.65 -23.36
N SER A 57 -22.15 24.08 -23.65
CA SER A 57 -22.82 25.18 -22.95
C SER A 57 -23.08 24.82 -21.48
N GLY A 58 -22.16 25.22 -20.60
CA GLY A 58 -22.33 25.24 -19.15
C GLY A 58 -21.08 24.78 -18.39
N PRO A 59 -20.76 25.37 -17.21
CA PRO A 59 -19.70 24.91 -16.32
C PRO A 59 -20.14 23.58 -15.67
N SER A 60 -20.15 22.51 -16.46
CA SER A 60 -20.40 21.19 -15.95
C SER A 60 -19.11 20.66 -15.34
N PHE A 61 -19.20 20.07 -14.15
CA PHE A 61 -18.11 19.33 -13.50
C PHE A 61 -17.42 18.34 -14.46
N LEU A 62 -18.17 17.83 -15.46
CA LEU A 62 -17.67 16.99 -16.53
C LEU A 62 -16.69 17.71 -17.47
N SER A 63 -16.90 18.99 -17.79
CA SER A 63 -15.97 19.78 -18.62
C SER A 63 -14.63 20.09 -17.93
N VAL A 64 -14.62 20.19 -16.59
CA VAL A 64 -13.40 20.37 -15.79
C VAL A 64 -12.66 19.04 -15.60
N ILE A 65 -13.39 17.93 -15.44
CA ILE A 65 -12.80 16.58 -15.44
C ILE A 65 -12.24 16.24 -16.81
N ILE A 66 -12.97 16.55 -17.89
CA ILE A 66 -12.49 16.37 -19.26
C ILE A 66 -11.31 17.32 -19.47
N GLY A 67 -11.37 18.61 -19.17
CA GLY A 67 -10.24 19.55 -19.31
C GLY A 67 -8.99 19.15 -18.50
N GLY A 68 -9.15 18.64 -17.28
CA GLY A 68 -8.08 18.17 -16.41
C GLY A 68 -7.49 16.80 -16.80
N LEU A 69 -8.30 15.86 -17.30
CA LEU A 69 -7.80 14.61 -17.91
C LEU A 69 -7.27 14.81 -19.34
N SER A 70 -7.68 15.89 -20.00
CA SER A 70 -7.48 16.11 -21.42
C SER A 70 -6.55 17.27 -21.73
N LEU A 71 -5.55 17.53 -20.90
CA LEU A 71 -4.38 18.31 -21.35
C LEU A 71 -3.89 17.79 -22.73
N LEU A 72 -4.05 16.48 -22.98
CA LEU A 72 -3.85 15.79 -24.26
C LEU A 72 -4.73 16.26 -25.43
N THR A 73 -6.00 16.65 -25.22
CA THR A 73 -6.86 17.23 -26.29
C THR A 73 -6.97 18.74 -26.23
N PHE A 74 -6.71 19.37 -25.08
CA PHE A 74 -6.72 20.81 -24.87
C PHE A 74 -5.60 21.50 -25.66
N ILE A 75 -4.40 20.92 -25.70
CA ILE A 75 -3.27 21.46 -26.51
C ILE A 75 -3.55 21.37 -28.02
N LEU A 76 -4.35 20.41 -28.48
CA LEU A 76 -4.71 20.25 -29.90
C LEU A 76 -5.92 21.11 -30.33
N PHE A 77 -6.63 21.72 -29.37
CA PHE A 77 -7.88 22.43 -29.62
C PHE A 77 -7.87 23.81 -28.95
N ILE A 78 -6.78 24.55 -29.08
CA ILE A 78 -6.81 26.01 -28.88
C ILE A 78 -7.29 26.60 -30.22
N PRO A 79 -8.57 27.01 -30.37
CA PRO A 79 -8.93 27.87 -31.47
C PRO A 79 -8.02 29.11 -31.37
N SER A 80 -7.39 29.48 -32.47
CA SER A 80 -6.31 30.47 -32.61
C SER A 80 -6.66 31.92 -32.22
N GLY A 81 -7.61 32.13 -31.31
CA GLY A 81 -7.87 33.40 -30.66
C GLY A 81 -6.86 33.61 -29.55
N VAL A 82 -5.96 34.56 -29.76
CA VAL A 82 -4.99 35.08 -28.79
C VAL A 82 -5.70 35.33 -27.46
N ILE A 83 -5.46 34.48 -26.45
CA ILE A 83 -5.84 34.79 -25.07
C ILE A 83 -4.65 35.57 -24.51
N GLU A 84 -4.69 36.89 -24.63
CA GLU A 84 -3.83 37.73 -23.82
C GLU A 84 -4.21 37.47 -22.36
N LEU A 85 -3.40 36.67 -21.65
CA LEU A 85 -3.49 36.51 -20.21
C LEU A 85 -3.01 37.83 -19.61
N PRO A 86 -3.89 38.68 -19.04
CA PRO A 86 -3.41 39.79 -18.24
C PRO A 86 -2.63 39.16 -17.08
N VAL A 87 -1.35 39.48 -16.96
CA VAL A 87 -0.51 39.11 -15.81
C VAL A 87 -0.97 39.93 -14.61
N SER A 88 -2.20 39.69 -14.15
CA SER A 88 -2.66 40.19 -12.87
C SER A 88 -2.25 39.15 -11.86
N GLU A 89 -1.29 39.47 -10.98
CA GLU A 89 -0.83 38.60 -9.90
C GLU A 89 -1.98 38.32 -8.90
N THR A 90 -2.99 37.58 -9.33
CA THR A 90 -4.07 37.19 -8.45
C THR A 90 -3.56 36.06 -7.55
N PRO A 91 -4.00 36.02 -6.29
CA PRO A 91 -3.70 34.91 -5.39
C PRO A 91 -4.07 33.53 -6.00
N ALA A 92 -5.05 33.50 -6.91
CA ALA A 92 -5.49 32.30 -7.60
C ALA A 92 -4.46 31.75 -8.59
N GLU A 93 -3.79 32.61 -9.36
CA GLU A 93 -2.73 32.20 -10.29
C GLU A 93 -1.53 31.62 -9.53
N ALA A 94 -1.09 32.28 -8.46
CA ALA A 94 -0.03 31.79 -7.60
C ALA A 94 -0.39 30.42 -6.97
N THR A 95 -1.64 30.26 -6.53
CA THR A 95 -2.15 28.99 -5.97
C THR A 95 -2.17 27.89 -7.03
N PHE A 96 -2.63 28.18 -8.25
CA PHE A 96 -2.63 27.25 -9.37
C PHE A 96 -1.21 26.78 -9.70
N LEU A 97 -0.28 27.71 -9.92
CA LEU A 97 1.12 27.40 -10.21
C LEU A 97 1.77 26.58 -9.09
N GLY A 98 1.47 26.91 -7.82
CA GLY A 98 1.93 26.15 -6.67
C GLY A 98 1.42 24.70 -6.65
N LEU A 99 0.14 24.47 -6.99
CA LEU A 99 -0.45 23.13 -7.07
C LEU A 99 0.13 22.31 -8.23
N ILE A 100 0.34 22.93 -9.40
CA ILE A 100 0.98 22.27 -10.55
C ILE A 100 2.43 21.91 -10.23
N ALA A 101 3.20 22.82 -9.64
CA ALA A 101 4.58 22.55 -9.24
C ALA A 101 4.66 21.41 -8.21
N ALA A 102 3.76 21.39 -7.23
CA ALA A 102 3.66 20.30 -6.27
C ALA A 102 3.29 18.96 -6.94
N ALA A 103 2.37 18.96 -7.90
CA ALA A 103 1.97 17.76 -8.62
C ALA A 103 3.13 17.16 -9.41
N VAL A 104 3.86 18.01 -10.13
CA VAL A 104 5.08 17.64 -10.86
C VAL A 104 6.14 17.07 -9.91
N ALA A 105 6.38 17.73 -8.77
CA ALA A 105 7.34 17.25 -7.78
C ALA A 105 6.96 15.86 -7.23
N LEU A 106 5.67 15.63 -6.94
CA LEU A 106 5.16 14.32 -6.53
C LEU A 106 5.30 13.28 -7.65
N GLY A 107 5.01 13.64 -8.89
CA GLY A 107 5.18 12.76 -10.05
C GLY A 107 6.62 12.31 -10.23
N ILE A 108 7.58 13.24 -10.19
CA ILE A 108 9.02 12.96 -10.24
C ILE A 108 9.42 12.07 -9.06
N PHE A 109 9.01 12.41 -7.84
CA PHE A 109 9.32 11.62 -6.66
C PHE A 109 8.77 10.18 -6.77
N GLY A 110 7.55 10.03 -7.27
CA GLY A 110 6.92 8.74 -7.55
C GLY A 110 7.73 7.90 -8.53
N LEU A 111 8.16 8.49 -9.66
CA LEU A 111 9.00 7.82 -10.64
C LEU A 111 10.37 7.41 -10.10
N LEU A 112 11.00 8.25 -9.29
CA LEU A 112 12.28 7.92 -8.63
C LEU A 112 12.12 6.75 -7.65
N LYS A 113 10.99 6.68 -6.93
CA LYS A 113 10.69 5.55 -6.05
C LYS A 113 10.41 4.27 -6.85
N ILE A 114 9.70 4.37 -7.98
CA ILE A 114 9.49 3.24 -8.89
C ILE A 114 10.82 2.72 -9.43
N TYR A 115 11.71 3.62 -9.87
CA TYR A 115 13.06 3.28 -10.30
C TYR A 115 13.83 2.53 -9.23
N SER A 116 13.86 3.08 -8.01
CA SER A 116 14.55 2.45 -6.88
C SER A 116 13.95 1.08 -6.54
N GLY A 117 12.62 0.93 -6.65
CA GLY A 117 11.93 -0.34 -6.45
C GLY A 117 12.37 -1.40 -7.45
N PHE A 118 12.32 -1.11 -8.76
CA PHE A 118 12.79 -2.06 -9.78
C PHE A 118 14.28 -2.36 -9.67
N SER A 119 15.10 -1.37 -9.29
CA SER A 119 16.53 -1.60 -9.03
C SER A 119 16.76 -2.57 -7.87
N SER A 120 15.95 -2.49 -6.80
CA SER A 120 16.00 -3.44 -5.67
C SER A 120 15.51 -4.84 -6.07
N LEU A 121 14.56 -4.96 -7.00
CA LEU A 121 14.12 -6.27 -7.48
C LEU A 121 15.16 -6.94 -8.39
N LYS A 122 15.91 -6.17 -9.17
CA LYS A 122 16.94 -6.70 -10.08
C LYS A 122 18.04 -7.48 -9.36
N SER A 123 18.32 -7.19 -8.09
CA SER A 123 19.33 -7.92 -7.31
C SER A 123 18.91 -9.36 -6.95
N THR A 124 17.67 -9.76 -7.24
CA THR A 124 17.14 -11.10 -6.89
C THR A 124 17.15 -12.09 -8.05
N ASP A 125 17.84 -11.77 -9.16
CA ASP A 125 17.93 -12.57 -10.39
C ASP A 125 16.57 -12.82 -11.08
N LYS A 126 15.52 -12.12 -10.64
CA LYS A 126 14.21 -12.13 -11.29
C LYS A 126 14.21 -11.15 -12.47
N ASP A 127 13.91 -11.65 -13.66
CA ASP A 127 13.68 -10.78 -14.83
C ASP A 127 12.33 -10.06 -14.71
N VAL A 128 12.30 -8.99 -13.92
CA VAL A 128 11.14 -8.10 -13.80
C VAL A 128 11.08 -7.04 -14.91
N GLY A 129 11.81 -7.25 -16.03
CA GLY A 129 11.88 -6.31 -17.14
C GLY A 129 13.00 -5.29 -16.95
N THR A 130 14.13 -5.52 -17.62
CA THR A 130 15.42 -4.88 -17.30
C THR A 130 15.68 -3.51 -17.94
N LYS A 131 14.65 -2.70 -18.26
CA LYS A 131 14.90 -1.42 -18.94
C LYS A 131 14.18 -0.26 -18.28
N ASN A 132 14.95 0.51 -17.51
CA ASN A 132 14.60 1.84 -16.96
C ASN A 132 14.19 2.86 -18.04
N PHE A 133 14.25 2.48 -19.32
CA PHE A 133 13.84 3.28 -20.46
C PHE A 133 12.46 3.90 -20.28
N GLY A 134 11.46 3.15 -19.80
CA GLY A 134 10.12 3.70 -19.54
C GLY A 134 10.13 4.85 -18.53
N ILE A 135 10.89 4.71 -17.44
CA ILE A 135 10.98 5.72 -16.39
C ILE A 135 11.70 6.98 -16.89
N TYR A 136 12.84 6.82 -17.58
CA TYR A 136 13.57 7.96 -18.14
C TYR A 136 12.76 8.69 -19.21
N THR A 137 12.04 7.94 -20.04
CA THR A 137 11.14 8.52 -21.05
C THR A 137 10.01 9.31 -20.38
N TYR A 138 9.48 8.81 -19.26
CA TYR A 138 8.46 9.52 -18.49
C TYR A 138 9.01 10.80 -17.86
N LEU A 139 10.21 10.76 -17.26
CA LEU A 139 10.87 11.95 -16.72
C LEU A 139 11.14 12.99 -17.81
N PHE A 140 11.58 12.55 -19.00
CA PHE A 140 11.77 13.43 -20.14
C PHE A 140 10.45 14.10 -20.57
N SER A 141 9.35 13.35 -20.62
CA SER A 141 8.01 13.89 -20.86
C SER A 141 7.65 14.98 -19.84
N PHE A 142 7.90 14.76 -18.55
CA PHE A 142 7.65 15.78 -17.52
C PHE A 142 8.47 17.05 -17.75
N ILE A 143 9.75 16.93 -18.07
CA ILE A 143 10.62 18.08 -18.35
C ILE A 143 10.09 18.88 -19.54
N MET A 144 9.67 18.20 -20.61
CA MET A 144 9.09 18.87 -21.77
C MET A 144 7.78 19.59 -21.42
N ILE A 145 6.94 19.02 -20.56
CA ILE A 145 5.70 19.68 -20.11
C ILE A 145 6.03 20.93 -19.26
N ILE A 146 7.01 20.84 -18.36
CA ILE A 146 7.46 21.96 -17.51
C ILE A 146 8.05 23.10 -18.36
N ILE A 147 8.76 22.79 -19.44
CA ILE A 147 9.34 23.80 -20.34
C ILE A 147 8.28 24.37 -21.28
N GLY A 148 7.42 23.50 -21.84
CA GLY A 148 6.40 23.88 -22.80
C GLY A 148 5.30 24.76 -22.21
N GLY A 149 4.93 24.55 -20.94
CA GLY A 149 3.90 25.33 -20.25
C GLY A 149 4.18 26.83 -20.22
N PRO A 150 5.31 27.29 -19.64
CA PRO A 150 5.69 28.70 -19.63
C PRO A 150 5.89 29.30 -21.02
N LEU A 151 6.40 28.53 -21.99
CA LEU A 151 6.54 28.99 -23.38
C LEU A 151 5.19 29.30 -24.05
N LEU A 152 4.12 28.65 -23.61
CA LEU A 152 2.76 28.90 -24.10
C LEU A 152 2.17 30.19 -23.54
N ILE A 153 2.64 30.65 -22.38
CA ILE A 153 2.18 31.91 -21.74
C ILE A 153 2.85 33.13 -22.40
N ASN A 154 4.05 32.96 -22.94
CA ASN A 154 4.76 34.02 -23.64
C ASN A 154 4.27 34.15 -25.09
N THR A 155 3.56 35.24 -25.39
CA THR A 155 2.89 35.51 -26.68
C THR A 155 3.82 35.48 -27.91
N SER A 156 5.14 35.67 -27.71
CA SER A 156 6.13 35.58 -28.80
C SER A 156 6.58 34.16 -29.14
N THR A 157 6.22 33.16 -28.32
CA THR A 157 6.70 31.77 -28.44
C THR A 157 5.60 30.71 -28.44
N GLU A 158 4.33 31.08 -28.63
CA GLU A 158 3.18 30.17 -28.55
C GLU A 158 3.35 28.91 -29.41
N VAL A 159 3.74 29.07 -30.67
CA VAL A 159 3.98 27.94 -31.60
C VAL A 159 5.09 27.02 -31.08
N GLY A 160 6.15 27.60 -30.51
CA GLY A 160 7.25 26.85 -29.91
C GLY A 160 6.79 26.06 -28.67
N GLY A 161 6.01 26.68 -27.79
CA GLY A 161 5.43 26.05 -26.61
C GLY A 161 4.53 24.86 -26.98
N VAL A 162 3.62 25.06 -27.93
CA VAL A 162 2.73 23.99 -28.43
C VAL A 162 3.53 22.81 -28.98
N MET A 163 4.56 23.06 -29.79
CA MET A 163 5.40 21.99 -30.35
C MET A 163 6.14 21.21 -29.25
N VAL A 164 6.71 21.89 -28.25
CA VAL A 164 7.39 21.25 -27.11
C VAL A 164 6.40 20.38 -26.33
N LEU A 165 5.18 20.85 -26.11
CA LEU A 165 4.14 20.09 -25.42
C LEU A 165 3.67 18.87 -26.21
N ILE A 166 3.50 18.98 -27.54
CA ILE A 166 3.17 17.84 -28.40
C ILE A 166 4.25 16.77 -28.29
N VAL A 167 5.52 17.15 -28.40
CA VAL A 167 6.65 16.23 -28.27
C VAL A 167 6.64 15.57 -26.88
N GLY A 168 6.47 16.37 -25.82
CA GLY A 168 6.36 15.87 -24.45
C GLY A 168 5.28 14.80 -24.31
N ASN A 169 4.06 15.07 -24.80
CA ASN A 169 2.94 14.13 -24.73
C ASN A 169 3.18 12.83 -25.50
N ILE A 170 3.79 12.89 -26.69
CA ILE A 170 4.17 11.69 -27.46
C ILE A 170 5.11 10.81 -26.62
N PHE A 171 6.12 11.42 -25.99
CA PHE A 171 7.02 10.69 -25.09
C PHE A 171 6.30 10.16 -23.84
N GLY A 172 5.34 10.91 -23.30
CA GLY A 172 4.51 10.45 -22.17
C GLY A 172 3.72 9.19 -22.51
N ILE A 173 3.07 9.15 -23.68
CA ILE A 173 2.35 7.95 -24.15
C ILE A 173 3.32 6.78 -24.29
N ILE A 174 4.45 6.98 -24.97
CA ILE A 174 5.48 5.94 -25.13
C ILE A 174 5.95 5.44 -23.75
N ALA A 175 6.18 6.34 -22.80
CA ALA A 175 6.61 6.01 -21.46
C ALA A 175 5.56 5.16 -20.70
N THR A 176 4.28 5.49 -20.80
CA THR A 176 3.20 4.70 -20.17
C THR A 176 3.11 3.29 -20.74
N VAL A 177 3.30 3.11 -22.05
CA VAL A 177 3.38 1.78 -22.70
C VAL A 177 4.52 0.97 -22.08
N PHE A 178 5.72 1.54 -22.00
CA PHE A 178 6.88 0.85 -21.43
C PHE A 178 6.70 0.52 -19.94
N LEU A 179 6.20 1.46 -19.13
CA LEU A 179 5.91 1.22 -17.73
C LEU A 179 4.83 0.14 -17.54
N GLY A 180 3.78 0.15 -18.37
CA GLY A 180 2.76 -0.89 -18.37
C GLY A 180 3.34 -2.28 -18.67
N ILE A 181 4.23 -2.39 -19.67
CA ILE A 181 4.93 -3.66 -19.95
C ILE A 181 5.76 -4.12 -18.75
N ILE A 182 6.47 -3.21 -18.08
CA ILE A 182 7.29 -3.53 -16.90
C ILE A 182 6.40 -4.03 -15.74
N PHE A 183 5.30 -3.34 -15.45
CA PHE A 183 4.37 -3.78 -14.41
C PHE A 183 3.65 -5.09 -14.79
N TYR A 184 3.35 -5.32 -16.06
CA TYR A 184 2.77 -6.59 -16.51
C TYR A 184 3.72 -7.75 -16.23
N LYS A 185 5.00 -7.61 -16.60
CA LYS A 185 6.05 -8.59 -16.31
C LYS A 185 6.22 -8.80 -14.81
N LEU A 186 6.18 -7.74 -14.02
CA LEU A 186 6.20 -7.85 -12.56
C LEU A 186 5.03 -8.72 -12.05
N GLY A 187 3.82 -8.48 -12.54
CA GLY A 187 2.65 -9.28 -12.20
C GLY A 187 2.77 -10.74 -12.67
N GLU A 188 3.46 -11.00 -13.77
CA GLU A 188 3.76 -12.37 -14.23
C GLU A 188 4.76 -13.07 -13.30
N THR A 189 5.88 -12.43 -12.99
CA THR A 189 6.94 -12.96 -12.12
C THR A 189 6.44 -13.33 -10.73
N TYR A 190 5.49 -12.56 -10.19
CA TYR A 190 4.91 -12.80 -8.86
C TYR A 190 3.54 -13.49 -8.89
N ASN A 191 3.07 -13.90 -10.07
CA ASN A 191 1.76 -14.50 -10.30
C ASN A 191 0.58 -13.69 -9.71
N GLU A 192 0.59 -12.37 -9.91
CA GLU A 192 -0.46 -11.45 -9.48
C GLU A 192 -1.32 -10.98 -10.65
N THR A 193 -2.50 -11.59 -10.80
CA THR A 193 -3.46 -11.23 -11.84
C THR A 193 -3.91 -9.77 -11.78
N ILE A 194 -4.02 -9.20 -10.57
CA ILE A 194 -4.45 -7.81 -10.37
C ILE A 194 -3.46 -6.84 -11.01
N ILE A 195 -2.15 -7.03 -10.80
CA ILE A 195 -1.12 -6.18 -11.40
C ILE A 195 -1.13 -6.32 -12.92
N LYS A 196 -1.26 -7.55 -13.44
CA LYS A 196 -1.36 -7.79 -14.90
C LYS A 196 -2.53 -7.03 -15.53
N MET A 197 -3.72 -7.11 -14.94
CA MET A 197 -4.91 -6.39 -15.43
C MET A 197 -4.73 -4.87 -15.32
N GLY A 198 -4.24 -4.38 -14.19
CA GLY A 198 -3.99 -2.94 -13.98
C GLY A 198 -2.99 -2.38 -14.97
N SER A 199 -1.98 -3.18 -15.34
CA SER A 199 -0.94 -2.81 -16.31
C SER A 199 -1.50 -2.62 -17.72
N ILE A 200 -2.44 -3.46 -18.16
CA ILE A 200 -3.11 -3.30 -19.46
C ILE A 200 -3.93 -2.00 -19.47
N LEU A 201 -4.68 -1.74 -18.39
CA LEU A 201 -5.50 -0.53 -18.26
C LEU A 201 -4.67 0.75 -18.09
N PHE A 202 -3.47 0.64 -17.54
CA PHE A 202 -2.52 1.74 -17.39
C PHE A 202 -2.00 2.27 -18.73
N VAL A 203 -1.84 1.39 -19.73
CA VAL A 203 -1.36 1.76 -21.07
C VAL A 203 -2.42 2.48 -21.90
N ILE A 204 -3.69 2.21 -21.65
CA ILE A 204 -4.79 2.80 -22.43
C ILE A 204 -4.94 4.28 -22.02
N PRO A 205 -4.84 5.23 -22.98
CA PRO A 205 -5.07 6.64 -22.70
C PRO A 205 -6.45 6.86 -22.06
N ASN A 206 -6.55 7.84 -21.14
CA ASN A 206 -7.76 8.18 -20.37
C ASN A 206 -8.23 7.15 -19.32
N SER A 207 -7.86 5.86 -19.40
CA SER A 207 -8.14 4.87 -18.34
C SER A 207 -6.98 4.68 -17.35
N ASN A 208 -5.90 5.43 -17.54
CA ASN A 208 -4.67 5.33 -16.75
C ASN A 208 -4.93 5.48 -15.24
N VAL A 209 -5.88 6.32 -14.82
CA VAL A 209 -6.28 6.46 -13.40
C VAL A 209 -6.75 5.13 -12.80
N ILE A 210 -7.61 4.40 -13.51
CA ILE A 210 -8.11 3.09 -13.06
C ILE A 210 -6.97 2.07 -13.04
N GLY A 211 -6.11 2.09 -14.07
CA GLY A 211 -4.91 1.26 -14.15
C GLY A 211 -3.98 1.45 -12.95
N ASN A 212 -3.67 2.71 -12.60
CA ASN A 212 -2.84 3.05 -11.45
C ASN A 212 -3.40 2.50 -10.13
N ILE A 213 -4.70 2.67 -9.90
CA ILE A 213 -5.38 2.19 -8.68
C ILE A 213 -5.28 0.67 -8.57
N ILE A 214 -5.51 -0.04 -9.68
CA ILE A 214 -5.44 -1.51 -9.71
C ILE A 214 -4.01 -2.00 -9.47
N ILE A 215 -3.01 -1.39 -10.12
CA ILE A 215 -1.59 -1.70 -9.88
C ILE A 215 -1.23 -1.45 -8.41
N PHE A 216 -1.63 -0.31 -7.85
CA PHE A 216 -1.39 0.03 -6.44
C PHE A 216 -1.98 -1.00 -5.48
N MET A 217 -3.22 -1.45 -5.71
CA MET A 217 -3.85 -2.51 -4.91
C MET A 217 -3.10 -3.85 -5.05
N GLY A 218 -2.71 -4.22 -6.26
CA GLY A 218 -1.94 -5.44 -6.53
C GLY A 218 -0.59 -5.43 -5.82
N LEU A 219 0.15 -4.31 -5.87
CA LEU A 219 1.41 -4.13 -5.16
C LEU A 219 1.23 -4.26 -3.63
N ASN A 220 0.12 -3.76 -3.07
CA ASN A 220 -0.18 -3.92 -1.65
C ASN A 220 -0.39 -5.40 -1.26
N GLN A 221 -1.04 -6.19 -2.13
CA GLN A 221 -1.22 -7.63 -1.89
C GLN A 221 0.11 -8.37 -1.91
N MET A 222 0.98 -8.08 -2.89
CA MET A 222 2.34 -8.64 -2.91
C MET A 222 3.14 -8.26 -1.69
N LYS A 223 3.07 -6.98 -1.27
CA LYS A 223 3.77 -6.52 -0.06
C LYS A 223 3.35 -7.33 1.16
N LYS A 224 2.07 -7.66 1.30
CA LYS A 224 1.58 -8.51 2.39
C LYS A 224 2.06 -9.96 2.28
N LYS A 225 2.12 -10.51 1.06
CA LYS A 225 2.63 -11.88 0.81
C LYS A 225 4.13 -12.02 1.05
N LEU A 226 4.89 -10.97 0.75
CA LEU A 226 6.35 -10.93 0.88
C LEU A 226 6.81 -10.39 2.23
N ALA A 227 5.90 -9.90 3.07
CA ALA A 227 6.24 -9.40 4.39
C ALA A 227 7.04 -10.46 5.15
N PRO A 228 8.22 -10.12 5.69
CA PRO A 228 9.01 -11.08 6.43
C PRO A 228 8.14 -11.65 7.56
N PRO A 229 8.21 -12.97 7.81
CA PRO A 229 7.49 -13.56 8.92
C PRO A 229 7.92 -12.79 10.17
N VAL A 230 6.95 -12.20 10.87
CA VAL A 230 7.22 -11.55 12.15
C VAL A 230 7.65 -12.66 13.09
N THR A 231 8.96 -12.88 13.18
CA THR A 231 9.55 -13.62 14.29
C THR A 231 9.35 -12.73 15.50
N TYR A 232 8.22 -12.92 16.18
CA TYR A 232 8.11 -12.53 17.58
C TYR A 232 9.22 -13.31 18.29
N GLN A 233 10.39 -12.68 18.46
CA GLN A 233 11.30 -13.13 19.49
C GLN A 233 10.46 -13.05 20.76
N SER A 234 10.13 -14.21 21.32
CA SER A 234 9.56 -14.30 22.65
C SER A 234 10.56 -13.62 23.57
N PHE A 235 10.31 -12.34 23.85
CA PHE A 235 11.00 -11.62 24.88
C PHE A 235 10.51 -12.27 26.16
N TYR A 236 11.16 -13.37 26.56
CA TYR A 236 11.02 -13.87 27.92
C TYR A 236 11.34 -12.66 28.80
N PRO A 237 10.36 -12.13 29.57
CA PRO A 237 10.67 -11.06 30.51
C PRO A 237 11.82 -11.59 31.38
N PRO A 238 12.89 -10.80 31.58
CA PRO A 238 13.98 -11.21 32.45
C PRO A 238 13.35 -11.66 33.77
N ALA A 239 13.63 -12.90 34.18
CA ALA A 239 13.18 -13.42 35.45
C ALA A 239 13.59 -12.41 36.52
N TYR A 240 12.61 -11.71 37.09
CA TYR A 240 12.85 -10.81 38.20
C TYR A 240 13.43 -11.64 39.33
N GLN A 241 14.75 -11.54 39.53
CA GLN A 241 15.40 -11.99 40.74
C GLN A 241 14.81 -11.13 41.86
N GLN A 242 14.00 -11.76 42.72
CA GLN A 242 13.47 -11.10 43.91
C GLN A 242 14.65 -10.65 44.78
N PRO A 243 14.74 -9.37 45.15
CA PRO A 243 15.68 -8.93 46.17
C PRO A 243 15.27 -9.54 47.51
N TYR A 244 16.25 -10.09 48.23
CA TYR A 244 16.09 -10.55 49.59
C TYR A 244 15.46 -9.45 50.46
N GLN A 245 14.35 -9.80 51.13
CA GLN A 245 13.71 -8.97 52.15
C GLN A 245 14.68 -8.78 53.33
N GLN A 246 15.07 -7.53 53.59
CA GLN A 246 15.60 -7.13 54.90
C GLN A 246 14.43 -6.91 55.86
N PRO A 247 14.49 -7.38 57.12
CA PRO A 247 13.50 -7.05 58.12
C PRO A 247 13.68 -5.60 58.59
N GLN A 248 12.66 -4.75 58.38
CA GLN A 248 12.60 -3.42 59.00
C GLN A 248 11.75 -3.45 60.28
N PRO A 249 12.15 -2.71 61.33
CA PRO A 249 11.42 -2.61 62.58
C PRO A 249 10.20 -1.68 62.51
N SER A 250 9.23 -2.06 63.33
CA SER A 250 7.92 -1.49 63.59
C SER A 250 7.87 0.03 63.78
N TYR A 251 7.04 0.70 62.99
CA TYR A 251 6.26 1.85 63.46
C TYR A 251 4.84 1.76 62.89
N GLN A 252 3.89 1.89 63.80
CA GLN A 252 2.45 1.73 63.62
C GLN A 252 1.81 3.10 63.32
N PRO A 253 1.06 3.22 62.21
CA PRO A 253 -0.08 4.12 62.17
C PRO A 253 -1.39 3.40 61.81
N LEU A 254 -2.50 4.06 62.17
CA LEU A 254 -3.90 3.64 62.25
C LEU A 254 -4.46 2.85 61.03
N PRO A 255 -5.50 2.02 61.23
CA PRO A 255 -6.16 1.25 60.18
C PRO A 255 -7.03 2.16 59.30
N GLN A 256 -6.48 2.63 58.18
CA GLN A 256 -7.28 3.01 57.03
C GLN A 256 -7.57 1.73 56.25
N GLN A 257 -8.85 1.35 56.19
CA GLN A 257 -9.33 0.29 55.32
C GLN A 257 -9.03 0.67 53.87
N ALA A 258 -7.91 0.16 53.36
CA ALA A 258 -7.59 0.20 51.95
C ALA A 258 -8.62 -0.67 51.22
N LEU A 259 -9.46 -0.02 50.40
CA LEU A 259 -10.22 -0.69 49.35
C LEU A 259 -9.22 -1.56 48.55
N PRO A 260 -9.54 -2.83 48.24
CA PRO A 260 -8.65 -3.66 47.45
C PRO A 260 -8.40 -2.99 46.10
N GLN A 261 -7.17 -2.49 45.91
CA GLN A 261 -6.70 -2.04 44.60
C GLN A 261 -6.74 -3.25 43.67
N GLN A 262 -7.73 -3.27 42.77
CA GLN A 262 -7.77 -4.22 41.68
C GLN A 262 -6.58 -3.93 40.78
N THR A 263 -5.53 -4.75 40.90
CA THR A 263 -4.43 -4.74 39.94
C THR A 263 -5.00 -4.98 38.54
N PRO A 264 -4.55 -4.24 37.50
CA PRO A 264 -5.00 -4.46 36.14
C PRO A 264 -4.69 -5.90 35.72
N GLN A 265 -5.71 -6.76 35.64
CA GLN A 265 -5.54 -8.11 35.13
C GLN A 265 -5.19 -8.03 33.65
N SER A 266 -4.06 -8.62 33.29
CA SER A 266 -3.66 -8.79 31.89
C SER A 266 -4.72 -9.63 31.15
N PRO A 267 -5.01 -9.34 29.87
CA PRO A 267 -5.87 -10.18 29.05
C PRO A 267 -5.40 -11.64 29.08
N GLN A 268 -6.31 -12.56 29.41
CA GLN A 268 -6.02 -14.00 29.43
C GLN A 268 -6.87 -14.67 28.36
N ILE A 269 -6.18 -15.35 27.43
CA ILE A 269 -6.80 -16.18 26.41
C ILE A 269 -6.08 -17.53 26.44
N TYR A 270 -6.83 -18.61 26.65
CA TYR A 270 -6.26 -19.96 26.75
C TYR A 270 -7.22 -21.01 26.19
N GLN A 271 -6.67 -22.16 25.81
CA GLN A 271 -7.43 -23.31 25.34
C GLN A 271 -8.10 -24.04 26.52
N THR A 272 -9.37 -24.40 26.36
CA THR A 272 -10.10 -25.17 27.38
C THR A 272 -10.26 -26.65 27.04
N GLU A 273 -10.17 -27.01 25.75
CA GLU A 273 -10.33 -28.38 25.27
C GLU A 273 -9.32 -28.66 24.16
N GLN A 274 -8.77 -29.87 24.12
CA GLN A 274 -7.90 -30.31 23.03
C GLN A 274 -8.66 -30.27 21.71
N GLY A 275 -8.08 -29.61 20.71
CA GLY A 275 -8.69 -29.49 19.40
C GLY A 275 -8.43 -30.71 18.52
N VAL A 276 -9.08 -30.72 17.37
CA VAL A 276 -8.86 -31.72 16.32
C VAL A 276 -8.69 -31.00 15.00
N ILE A 277 -7.69 -31.40 14.21
CA ILE A 277 -7.52 -30.96 12.83
C ILE A 277 -7.88 -32.11 11.90
N GLY A 278 -8.83 -31.91 10.99
CA GLY A 278 -9.24 -32.94 10.03
C GLY A 278 -8.30 -33.02 8.83
N SER A 279 -8.34 -34.13 8.10
CA SER A 279 -7.63 -34.32 6.81
C SER A 279 -8.07 -33.32 5.73
N ASN A 280 -9.24 -32.69 5.90
CA ASN A 280 -9.74 -31.59 5.09
C ASN A 280 -9.13 -30.23 5.46
N GLY A 281 -8.18 -30.17 6.41
CA GLY A 281 -7.49 -28.94 6.82
C GLY A 281 -8.23 -28.08 7.83
N TYR A 282 -9.44 -28.47 8.27
CA TYR A 282 -10.18 -27.71 9.26
C TYR A 282 -9.81 -28.17 10.67
N ALA A 283 -9.32 -27.24 11.48
CA ALA A 283 -9.11 -27.43 12.91
C ALA A 283 -10.23 -26.80 13.73
N LYS A 284 -10.74 -27.53 14.73
CA LYS A 284 -11.67 -27.01 15.73
C LYS A 284 -10.93 -26.89 17.07
N VAL A 285 -10.90 -25.69 17.64
CA VAL A 285 -10.33 -25.41 18.96
C VAL A 285 -11.31 -24.61 19.81
N THR A 286 -11.25 -24.82 21.12
CA THR A 286 -12.12 -24.12 22.08
C THR A 286 -11.26 -23.19 22.93
N LEU A 287 -11.54 -21.89 22.85
CA LEU A 287 -10.78 -20.85 23.56
C LEU A 287 -11.65 -20.15 24.61
N ASN A 288 -11.12 -19.91 25.80
CA ASN A 288 -11.72 -19.00 26.78
C ASN A 288 -10.99 -17.67 26.77
N SER A 289 -11.71 -16.56 26.68
CA SER A 289 -11.16 -15.21 26.65
C SER A 289 -11.72 -14.35 27.78
N SER A 290 -10.86 -13.66 28.54
CA SER A 290 -11.32 -12.73 29.59
C SER A 290 -11.81 -11.38 29.03
N VAL A 291 -11.47 -11.05 27.77
CA VAL A 291 -11.86 -9.82 27.08
C VAL A 291 -12.20 -10.07 25.62
N PRO A 292 -12.94 -9.18 24.93
CA PRO A 292 -13.09 -9.27 23.49
C PRO A 292 -11.74 -9.11 22.78
N ALA A 293 -11.46 -9.93 21.77
CA ALA A 293 -10.17 -9.94 21.07
C ALA A 293 -10.32 -10.36 19.61
N ASN A 294 -9.42 -9.92 18.72
CA ASN A 294 -9.47 -10.24 17.30
C ASN A 294 -8.33 -11.20 16.91
N ILE A 295 -8.66 -12.36 16.37
CA ILE A 295 -7.68 -13.32 15.84
C ILE A 295 -7.15 -12.77 14.51
N VAL A 296 -5.85 -12.49 14.47
CA VAL A 296 -5.18 -11.90 13.30
C VAL A 296 -4.63 -12.99 12.39
N SER A 297 -4.05 -14.04 12.97
CA SER A 297 -3.52 -15.17 12.19
C SER A 297 -3.44 -16.44 13.03
N ALA A 298 -3.28 -17.58 12.37
CA ALA A 298 -2.96 -18.86 13.00
C ALA A 298 -1.98 -19.65 12.14
N ARG A 299 -1.08 -20.41 12.78
CA ARG A 299 -0.11 -21.29 12.12
C ARG A 299 0.12 -22.57 12.91
N ILE A 300 0.53 -23.63 12.22
CA ILE A 300 0.96 -24.88 12.84
C ILE A 300 2.47 -24.81 13.08
N ASP A 301 2.90 -24.82 14.34
CA ASP A 301 4.29 -24.70 14.71
C ASP A 301 5.14 -25.88 14.20
N GLY A 302 6.38 -25.61 13.82
CA GLY A 302 7.25 -26.61 13.19
C GLY A 302 6.91 -26.93 11.73
N THR A 303 5.96 -26.22 11.12
CA THR A 303 5.58 -26.39 9.70
C THR A 303 5.49 -25.04 8.98
N ASN A 304 5.34 -25.06 7.65
CA ASN A 304 5.05 -23.87 6.84
C ASN A 304 3.53 -23.65 6.63
N ILE A 305 2.67 -24.36 7.38
CA ILE A 305 1.23 -24.30 7.20
C ILE A 305 0.66 -23.12 7.99
N THR A 306 0.01 -22.21 7.28
CA THR A 306 -0.66 -21.03 7.84
C THR A 306 -2.15 -21.08 7.52
N ALA A 307 -2.97 -20.51 8.41
CA ALA A 307 -4.41 -20.50 8.24
C ALA A 307 -4.82 -19.58 7.08
N ILE A 308 -5.69 -20.11 6.21
CA ILE A 308 -6.36 -19.39 5.14
C ILE A 308 -7.47 -18.51 5.73
N ASN A 309 -8.24 -19.05 6.69
CA ASN A 309 -9.27 -18.30 7.40
C ASN A 309 -9.52 -18.83 8.82
N VAL A 310 -10.16 -18.00 9.65
CA VAL A 310 -10.57 -18.32 11.03
C VAL A 310 -12.00 -17.82 11.27
N LYS A 311 -12.85 -18.65 11.88
CA LYS A 311 -14.25 -18.30 12.20
C LYS A 311 -14.61 -18.71 13.65
N PRO A 312 -15.14 -17.79 14.48
CA PRO A 312 -15.22 -16.35 14.25
C PRO A 312 -13.84 -15.69 14.29
N PRO A 313 -13.61 -14.56 13.59
CA PRO A 313 -12.38 -13.79 13.74
C PRO A 313 -12.33 -13.02 15.07
N ILE A 314 -13.48 -12.72 15.68
CA ILE A 314 -13.57 -11.99 16.95
C ILE A 314 -14.00 -12.96 18.05
N LEU A 315 -13.18 -13.05 19.09
CA LEU A 315 -13.47 -13.73 20.35
C LEU A 315 -14.34 -12.83 21.23
N GLN A 316 -15.41 -13.39 21.76
CA GLN A 316 -16.21 -12.79 22.83
C GLN A 316 -15.63 -13.15 24.20
N THR A 317 -16.00 -12.41 25.24
CA THR A 317 -15.67 -12.82 26.61
C THR A 317 -16.35 -14.16 26.93
N GLY A 318 -15.60 -15.10 27.51
CA GLY A 318 -16.05 -16.46 27.80
C GLY A 318 -15.57 -17.50 26.78
N LYS A 319 -16.32 -18.60 26.66
CA LYS A 319 -16.01 -19.75 25.80
C LYS A 319 -16.33 -19.44 24.33
N ASN A 320 -15.39 -19.70 23.44
CA ASN A 320 -15.50 -19.51 22.01
C ASN A 320 -15.09 -20.78 21.27
N ASP A 321 -15.97 -21.27 20.39
CA ASP A 321 -15.66 -22.36 19.46
C ASP A 321 -15.07 -21.76 18.18
N VAL A 322 -13.78 -22.00 17.94
CA VAL A 322 -13.04 -21.44 16.81
C VAL A 322 -12.73 -22.53 15.79
N ILE A 323 -13.11 -22.28 14.55
CA ILE A 323 -12.80 -23.12 13.39
C ILE A 323 -11.72 -22.42 12.56
N ILE A 324 -10.61 -23.10 12.33
CA ILE A 324 -9.43 -22.61 11.60
C ILE A 324 -9.26 -23.46 10.34
N ASN A 325 -9.18 -22.83 9.17
CA ASN A 325 -8.91 -23.54 7.93
C ASN A 325 -7.45 -23.38 7.53
N PHE A 326 -6.69 -24.47 7.55
CA PHE A 326 -5.29 -24.51 7.12
C PHE A 326 -5.10 -24.94 5.65
N GLY A 327 -6.17 -25.35 4.96
CA GLY A 327 -6.10 -25.84 3.59
C GLY A 327 -5.43 -27.20 3.50
N ASN A 328 -4.34 -27.32 2.73
CA ASN A 328 -3.67 -28.59 2.53
C ASN A 328 -2.80 -28.95 3.75
N VAL A 329 -3.17 -30.03 4.45
CA VAL A 329 -2.46 -30.57 5.63
C VAL A 329 -1.81 -31.93 5.38
N SER A 330 -1.62 -32.32 4.11
CA SER A 330 -1.04 -33.61 3.72
C SER A 330 0.38 -33.87 4.22
N SER A 331 1.11 -32.83 4.64
CA SER A 331 2.43 -32.97 5.24
C SER A 331 2.41 -33.27 6.74
N LEU A 332 1.23 -33.31 7.37
CA LEU A 332 1.07 -33.73 8.76
C LEU A 332 1.03 -35.27 8.83
N THR A 333 1.65 -35.83 9.86
CA THR A 333 1.67 -37.25 10.18
C THR A 333 0.40 -37.62 10.96
N PRO A 334 -0.46 -38.50 10.43
CA PRO A 334 -1.66 -38.96 11.15
C PRO A 334 -1.31 -39.58 12.52
N GLY A 335 -2.13 -39.30 13.53
CA GLY A 335 -1.94 -39.74 14.91
C GLY A 335 -1.14 -38.79 15.80
N GLU A 336 -0.50 -37.75 15.23
CA GLU A 336 0.32 -36.81 16.00
C GLU A 336 -0.46 -35.62 16.56
N GLN A 337 0.04 -35.06 17.67
CA GLN A 337 -0.43 -33.80 18.23
C GLN A 337 0.41 -32.65 17.68
N TYR A 338 -0.28 -31.61 17.19
CA TYR A 338 0.34 -30.41 16.67
C TYR A 338 0.05 -29.20 17.54
N LYS A 339 1.07 -28.36 17.74
CA LYS A 339 0.95 -27.07 18.41
C LYS A 339 0.54 -26.01 17.39
N VAL A 340 -0.59 -25.35 17.64
CA VAL A 340 -1.12 -24.26 16.82
C VAL A 340 -0.98 -22.95 17.58
N ILE A 341 -0.31 -21.97 16.95
CA ILE A 341 -0.09 -20.63 17.51
C ILE A 341 -1.08 -19.69 16.83
N LEU A 342 -1.96 -19.08 17.61
CA LEU A 342 -2.85 -18.01 17.16
C LEU A 342 -2.29 -16.67 17.62
N THR A 343 -2.11 -15.72 16.70
CA THR A 343 -1.77 -14.34 17.06
C THR A 343 -3.06 -13.53 17.18
N VAL A 344 -3.30 -12.98 18.36
CA VAL A 344 -4.55 -12.31 18.73
C VAL A 344 -4.28 -10.86 19.16
N ASN A 345 -5.08 -9.93 18.68
CA ASN A 345 -5.08 -8.54 19.14
C ASN A 345 -6.12 -8.36 20.25
N ALA A 346 -5.66 -8.17 21.48
CA ALA A 346 -6.48 -7.86 22.64
C ALA A 346 -6.21 -6.42 23.08
N ARG A 347 -7.14 -5.50 22.81
CA ARG A 347 -7.05 -4.07 23.19
C ARG A 347 -5.78 -3.36 22.68
N GLY A 348 -5.34 -3.69 21.47
CA GLY A 348 -4.15 -3.11 20.84
C GLY A 348 -2.86 -3.89 21.10
N ASN A 349 -2.86 -4.87 22.01
CA ASN A 349 -1.71 -5.72 22.29
C ASN A 349 -1.80 -7.02 21.47
N MET A 350 -0.72 -7.33 20.75
CA MET A 350 -0.58 -8.60 20.05
C MET A 350 -0.06 -9.66 21.02
N ILE A 351 -0.83 -10.73 21.21
CA ILE A 351 -0.51 -11.86 22.08
C ILE A 351 -0.56 -13.16 21.28
N ASP A 352 0.39 -14.06 21.52
CA ASP A 352 0.39 -15.39 20.94
C ASP A 352 -0.29 -16.38 21.90
N VAL A 353 -1.38 -16.99 21.43
CA VAL A 353 -2.15 -18.00 22.15
C VAL A 353 -1.77 -19.37 21.60
N THR A 354 -1.21 -20.21 22.47
CA THR A 354 -0.82 -21.57 22.11
C THR A 354 -1.99 -22.52 22.33
N THR A 355 -2.28 -23.34 21.33
CA THR A 355 -3.28 -24.40 21.37
C THR A 355 -2.69 -25.71 20.85
N TYR A 356 -3.32 -26.83 21.19
CA TYR A 356 -2.93 -28.16 20.74
C TYR A 356 -4.10 -28.83 20.02
N VAL A 357 -3.80 -29.42 18.86
CA VAL A 357 -4.76 -30.15 18.02
C VAL A 357 -4.24 -31.54 17.69
N ASN A 358 -5.11 -32.54 17.71
CA ASN A 358 -4.76 -33.88 17.23
C ASN A 358 -5.10 -34.01 15.75
N TYR A 359 -4.18 -34.58 14.97
CA TYR A 359 -4.45 -35.01 13.60
C TYR A 359 -4.85 -36.49 13.64
N PRO A 360 -6.12 -36.85 13.40
CA PRO A 360 -6.58 -38.23 13.54
C PRO A 360 -5.92 -39.15 12.52
N SER A 361 -5.77 -40.42 12.90
CA SER A 361 -5.21 -41.51 12.10
C SER A 361 -6.01 -41.82 10.85
#